data_AF-A0A6A4I6G1-F1
#
_entry.id   AF-A0A6A4I6G1-F1
#
_cell.length_a   1.000
_cell.length_b   1.000
_cell.length_c   1.000
_cell.angle_alpha   90.00
_cell.angle_beta   90.00
_cell.angle_gamma   90.00
#
_symmetry.space_group_name_H-M   'P 1'
#
loop_
_entity.id
_entity.type
_entity.pdbx_description
1 polymer ?
#
loop_
_entity_poly.entity_id
_entity_poly.type
_entity_poly.pdbx_seq_one_letter_code
_entity_poly.pdbx_strand_id
1 'polypeptide(L)'
;TSDKHEISQLLQYIELDMRNISSEILRLQSAILSLRTKREQLEKLRANASSLTAPIRRLPTEILSRIFLTLCSTTSSNFSTSRLKRFISDAPPFVLSTVCARWRDIVHSTSGMWSNLSL
;
A
#
# COMPACT_ATOMS: atom_id res chain seq x y z
N THR A 1 16.24 -54.18 38.03
CA THR A 1 15.94 -52.90 38.73
C THR A 1 16.81 -51.75 38.24
N SER A 2 18.05 -51.98 37.79
CA SER A 2 18.94 -50.95 37.18
C SER A 2 18.38 -50.38 35.86
N ASP A 3 17.96 -51.24 34.93
CA ASP A 3 17.51 -50.82 33.58
C ASP A 3 16.30 -49.88 33.61
N LYS A 4 15.39 -50.08 34.58
CA LYS A 4 14.21 -49.23 34.73
C LYS A 4 14.58 -47.81 35.17
N HIS A 5 15.63 -47.66 35.97
CA HIS A 5 16.12 -46.35 36.41
C HIS A 5 16.82 -45.61 35.26
N GLU A 6 17.66 -46.31 34.50
CA GLU A 6 18.35 -45.75 33.32
C GLU A 6 17.37 -45.30 32.24
N ILE A 7 16.34 -46.10 31.95
CA ILE A 7 15.26 -45.72 31.02
C ILE A 7 14.53 -44.46 31.53
N SER A 8 14.25 -44.38 32.83
CA SER A 8 13.55 -43.23 33.41
C SER A 8 14.37 -41.95 33.33
N GLN A 9 15.69 -42.03 33.55
CA GLN A 9 16.59 -40.87 33.41
C GLN A 9 16.68 -40.41 31.95
N LEU A 10 16.77 -41.35 31.00
CA LEU A 10 16.81 -41.04 29.58
C LEU A 10 15.52 -40.33 29.13
N LEU A 11 14.35 -40.81 29.57
CA LEU A 11 13.07 -40.15 29.28
C LEU A 11 13.02 -38.73 29.84
N GLN A 12 13.49 -38.52 31.08
CA GLN A 12 13.54 -37.19 31.68
C GLN A 12 14.47 -36.24 30.92
N TYR A 13 15.62 -36.73 30.45
CA TYR A 13 16.53 -35.97 29.61
C TYR A 13 15.87 -35.55 28.28
N ILE A 14 15.21 -36.50 27.60
CA ILE A 14 14.51 -36.24 26.34
C ILE A 14 13.39 -35.21 26.55
N GLU A 15 12.59 -35.33 27.61
CA GLU A 15 11.53 -34.37 27.92
C GLU A 15 12.06 -32.97 28.22
N LEU A 16 13.20 -32.86 28.90
CA LEU A 16 13.86 -31.58 29.11
C LEU A 16 14.32 -30.96 27.80
N ASP A 17 14.96 -31.75 26.94
CA ASP A 17 15.49 -31.27 25.67
C ASP A 17 14.37 -30.87 24.69
N MET A 18 13.30 -31.65 24.64
CA MET A 18 12.08 -31.30 23.88
C MET A 18 11.48 -29.97 24.34
N ARG A 19 11.45 -29.69 25.65
CA ARG A 19 10.97 -28.41 26.18
C ARG A 19 11.88 -27.25 25.78
N ASN A 20 13.20 -27.45 25.85
CA ASN A 20 14.17 -26.43 25.46
C ASN A 20 14.04 -26.09 23.97
N ILE A 21 13.99 -27.11 23.11
CA ILE A 21 13.81 -26.92 21.66
C ILE A 21 12.47 -26.24 21.36
N SER A 22 11.39 -26.63 22.04
CA SER A 22 10.08 -25.99 21.86
C SER A 22 10.10 -24.51 22.25
N SER A 23 10.79 -24.17 23.35
CA SER A 23 10.97 -22.77 23.76
C SER A 23 11.76 -21.97 22.72
N GLU A 24 12.83 -22.55 22.18
CA GLU A 24 13.66 -21.91 21.16
C GLU A 24 12.89 -21.70 19.84
N ILE A 25 12.07 -22.67 19.44
CA ILE A 25 11.15 -22.53 18.29
C ILE A 25 10.22 -21.33 18.50
N LEU A 26 9.58 -21.23 19.67
CA LEU A 26 8.68 -20.10 19.96
C LEU A 26 9.41 -18.76 19.96
N ARG A 27 10.62 -18.70 20.51
CA ARG A 27 11.47 -17.50 20.52
C ARG A 27 11.80 -17.04 19.09
N LEU A 28 12.24 -17.96 18.24
CA LEU A 28 12.58 -17.67 16.85
C LEU A 28 11.35 -17.29 16.02
N GLN A 29 10.21 -17.95 16.24
CA GLN A 29 8.95 -17.57 15.59
C GLN A 29 8.52 -16.14 15.95
N SER A 30 8.63 -15.76 17.22
CA SER A 30 8.37 -14.39 17.68
C SER A 30 9.31 -13.38 17.01
N ALA A 31 10.61 -13.70 16.92
CA ALA A 31 11.58 -12.85 16.24
C ALA A 31 11.27 -12.69 14.73
N ILE A 32 10.88 -13.77 14.05
CA ILE A 32 10.46 -13.73 12.64
C ILE A 32 9.24 -12.83 12.47
N LEU A 33 8.22 -12.95 13.33
CA LEU A 33 7.03 -12.10 13.27
C LEU A 33 7.39 -10.62 13.45
N SER A 34 8.20 -10.29 14.46
CA SER A 34 8.66 -8.92 14.71
C SER A 34 9.39 -8.32 13.49
N LEU A 35 10.31 -9.09 12.89
CA LEU A 35 11.04 -8.65 11.71
C LEU A 35 10.14 -8.47 10.49
N ARG A 36 9.14 -9.33 10.29
CA ARG A 36 8.15 -9.19 9.21
C ARG A 36 7.33 -7.91 9.38
N THR A 37 6.83 -7.64 10.58
CA THR A 37 6.09 -6.40 10.88
C THR A 37 6.95 -5.17 10.62
N LYS A 38 8.20 -5.18 11.07
CA LYS A 38 9.13 -4.06 10.82
C LYS A 38 9.37 -3.85 9.32
N ARG A 39 9.56 -4.92 8.55
CA ARG A 39 9.74 -4.85 7.10
C ARG A 39 8.50 -4.24 6.42
N GLU A 40 7.30 -4.66 6.79
CA GLU A 40 6.05 -4.12 6.24
C GLU A 40 5.89 -2.62 6.53
N GLN A 41 6.22 -2.18 7.75
CA GLN A 41 6.23 -0.77 8.10
C GLN A 41 7.20 0.04 7.24
N LEU A 42 8.41 -0.49 7.00
CA LEU A 42 9.42 0.16 6.16
C LEU A 42 9.01 0.19 4.69
N GLU A 43 8.40 -0.86 4.15
CA GLU A 43 7.87 -0.85 2.78
C GLU A 43 6.75 0.17 2.61
N LYS A 44 5.85 0.31 3.59
CA LYS A 44 4.82 1.36 3.59
C LYS A 44 5.45 2.75 3.61
N LEU A 45 6.46 2.98 4.45
CA LEU A 45 7.18 4.24 4.49
C LEU A 45 7.89 4.54 3.17
N ARG A 46 8.54 3.55 2.56
CA ARG A 46 9.19 3.65 1.26
C ARG A 46 8.20 4.02 0.17
N ALA A 47 7.02 3.39 0.13
CA ALA A 47 5.98 3.71 -0.84
C ALA A 47 5.50 5.16 -0.70
N ASN A 48 5.28 5.62 0.54
CA ASN A 48 4.90 7.01 0.83
C ASN A 48 5.97 8.01 0.40
N ALA A 49 7.24 7.73 0.71
CA ALA A 49 8.37 8.57 0.32
C ALA A 49 8.55 8.61 -1.20
N SER A 50 8.45 7.46 -1.87
CA SER A 50 8.50 7.35 -3.34
C SER A 50 7.40 8.18 -3.99
N SER A 51 6.19 8.16 -3.42
CA SER A 51 5.08 9.01 -3.85
C SER A 51 5.42 10.51 -3.75
N LEU A 52 6.19 10.95 -2.74
CA LEU A 52 6.66 12.34 -2.60
C LEU A 52 7.66 12.75 -3.67
N THR A 53 8.48 11.80 -4.12
CA THR A 53 9.43 12.05 -5.22
C THR A 53 8.82 11.93 -6.62
N ALA A 54 7.56 11.52 -6.73
CA ALA A 54 6.92 11.28 -8.02
C ALA A 54 6.91 12.57 -8.88
N PRO A 55 7.23 12.49 -10.19
CA PRO A 55 7.31 13.65 -11.08
C PRO A 55 6.06 14.53 -11.06
N ILE A 56 4.88 13.93 -10.86
CA ILE A 56 3.59 14.63 -10.83
C ILE A 56 3.50 15.69 -9.71
N ARG A 57 4.25 15.53 -8.62
CA ARG A 57 4.36 16.54 -7.54
C ARG A 57 5.29 17.69 -7.89
N ARG A 58 6.21 17.48 -8.84
CA ARG A 58 7.18 18.49 -9.32
C ARG A 58 6.67 19.28 -10.53
N LEU A 59 5.59 18.84 -11.17
CA LEU A 59 5.00 19.55 -12.29
C LEU A 59 4.49 20.92 -11.83
N PRO A 60 4.66 21.99 -12.63
CA PRO A 60 3.99 23.26 -12.42
C PRO A 60 2.47 23.09 -12.45
N THR A 61 1.76 24.00 -11.79
CA THR A 61 0.30 23.95 -11.70
C THR A 61 -0.34 24.06 -13.08
N GLU A 62 0.22 24.85 -13.98
CA GLU A 62 -0.24 25.05 -15.34
C GLU A 62 -0.26 23.75 -16.15
N ILE A 63 0.77 22.92 -15.97
CA ILE A 63 0.88 21.62 -16.65
C ILE A 63 -0.14 20.64 -16.09
N LEU A 64 -0.30 20.59 -14.75
CA LEU A 64 -1.32 19.77 -14.11
C LEU A 64 -2.74 20.19 -14.53
N SER A 65 -3.03 21.49 -14.55
CA SER A 65 -4.33 22.02 -14.99
C SER A 65 -4.63 21.63 -16.44
N ARG A 66 -3.64 21.69 -17.34
CA ARG A 66 -3.80 21.25 -18.74
C ARG A 66 -4.11 19.75 -18.82
N ILE A 67 -3.37 18.91 -18.08
CA ILE A 67 -3.64 17.46 -18.03
C ILE A 67 -5.06 17.20 -17.54
N PHE A 68 -5.48 17.85 -16.45
CA PHE A 68 -6.81 17.67 -15.88
C PHE A 68 -7.91 18.15 -16.83
N LEU A 69 -7.74 19.30 -17.49
CA LEU A 69 -8.68 19.79 -18.50
C LEU A 69 -8.79 18.80 -19.67
N THR A 70 -7.68 18.29 -20.19
CA THR A 70 -7.72 17.26 -21.23
C THR A 70 -8.50 16.04 -20.77
N LEU A 71 -8.32 15.58 -19.53
CA LEU A 71 -9.08 14.46 -18.97
C LEU A 71 -10.58 14.78 -18.83
N CYS A 72 -10.94 15.98 -18.35
CA CYS A 72 -12.33 16.41 -18.17
C CYS A 72 -13.05 16.74 -19.49
N SER A 73 -12.31 17.03 -20.56
CA SER A 73 -12.84 17.33 -21.89
C SER A 73 -12.84 16.13 -22.85
N THR A 74 -12.22 15.01 -22.49
CA THR A 74 -12.16 13.84 -23.37
C THR A 74 -13.41 12.97 -23.18
N THR A 75 -14.34 13.03 -24.14
CA THR A 75 -15.41 12.05 -24.26
C THR A 75 -14.80 10.66 -24.48
N SER A 76 -15.40 9.65 -23.86
CA SER A 76 -14.96 8.26 -23.65
C SER A 76 -14.47 7.45 -24.88
N SER A 77 -14.33 8.03 -26.07
CA SER A 77 -13.87 7.35 -27.30
C SER A 77 -12.35 7.25 -27.46
N ASN A 78 -11.55 8.11 -26.82
CA ASN A 78 -10.13 8.29 -27.21
C ASN A 78 -9.09 7.68 -26.24
N PHE A 79 -9.49 7.18 -25.07
CA PHE A 79 -8.58 6.52 -24.12
C PHE A 79 -8.67 4.99 -24.24
N SER A 80 -7.62 4.36 -24.78
CA SER A 80 -7.53 2.91 -25.04
C SER A 80 -7.27 2.07 -23.77
N THR A 81 -7.30 2.66 -22.56
CA THR A 81 -7.00 1.93 -21.31
C THR A 81 -8.28 1.62 -20.53
N SER A 82 -8.74 0.37 -20.65
CA SER A 82 -10.03 -0.14 -20.17
C SER A 82 -10.31 0.02 -18.66
N ARG A 83 -9.29 0.15 -17.81
CA ARG A 83 -9.46 0.35 -16.35
C ARG A 83 -9.65 1.81 -15.96
N LEU A 84 -8.87 2.72 -16.55
CA LEU A 84 -8.95 4.15 -16.24
C LEU A 84 -10.26 4.75 -16.77
N LYS A 85 -10.72 4.21 -17.90
CA LYS A 85 -11.97 4.56 -18.56
C LYS A 85 -13.18 4.49 -17.64
N ARG A 86 -13.30 3.44 -16.79
CA ARG A 86 -14.46 3.25 -15.90
C ARG A 86 -14.47 4.18 -14.69
N PHE A 87 -13.30 4.54 -14.17
CA PHE A 87 -13.23 5.42 -13.00
C PHE A 87 -13.37 6.89 -13.39
N ILE A 88 -12.85 7.28 -14.55
CA ILE A 88 -12.84 8.68 -14.99
C ILE A 88 -14.10 9.03 -15.81
N SER A 89 -14.77 8.07 -16.46
CA SER A 89 -15.90 8.37 -17.37
C SER A 89 -17.07 9.11 -16.73
N ASP A 90 -17.34 8.87 -15.45
CA ASP A 90 -18.61 9.28 -14.85
C ASP A 90 -18.50 10.63 -14.12
N ALA A 91 -17.28 11.03 -13.72
CA ALA A 91 -17.06 12.22 -12.88
C ALA A 91 -15.57 12.63 -12.77
N PRO A 92 -14.86 12.99 -13.86
CA PRO A 92 -13.42 13.27 -13.82
C PRO A 92 -12.98 14.30 -12.76
N PRO A 93 -13.65 15.47 -12.62
CA PRO A 93 -13.27 16.47 -11.61
C PRO A 93 -13.37 15.95 -10.18
N PHE A 94 -14.43 15.18 -9.89
CA PHE A 94 -14.62 14.60 -8.56
C PHE A 94 -13.51 13.62 -8.22
N VAL A 95 -13.16 12.71 -9.14
CA VAL A 95 -12.08 11.75 -8.93
C VAL A 95 -10.74 12.47 -8.70
N LEU A 96 -10.42 13.46 -9.51
CA LEU A 96 -9.18 14.23 -9.38
C LEU A 96 -9.10 14.96 -8.02
N SER A 97 -10.23 15.48 -7.51
CA SER A 97 -10.29 16.18 -6.22
C SER A 97 -10.00 15.30 -4.98
N THR A 98 -10.09 13.97 -5.12
CA THR A 98 -9.84 13.01 -4.04
C THR A 98 -8.36 12.66 -3.85
N VAL A 99 -7.50 12.98 -4.82
CA VAL A 99 -6.10 12.51 -4.83
C VAL A 99 -5.24 13.21 -3.76
N CYS A 100 -5.24 14.54 -3.72
CA CYS A 100 -4.57 15.34 -2.68
C CYS A 100 -5.10 16.78 -2.64
N ALA A 101 -4.74 17.53 -1.59
CA ALA A 101 -5.13 18.93 -1.42
C ALA A 101 -4.77 19.80 -2.64
N ARG A 102 -3.53 19.68 -3.14
CA ARG A 102 -3.09 20.42 -4.33
C ARG A 102 -3.95 20.16 -5.57
N TRP A 103 -4.34 18.90 -5.81
CA TRP A 103 -5.18 18.57 -6.96
C TRP A 103 -6.58 19.12 -6.79
N ARG A 104 -7.12 19.03 -5.58
CA ARG A 104 -8.39 19.62 -5.21
C ARG A 104 -8.39 21.13 -5.46
N ASP A 105 -7.37 21.85 -4.99
CA ASP A 105 -7.25 23.30 -5.19
C ASP A 105 -7.27 23.66 -6.67
N ILE A 106 -6.49 22.94 -7.49
CA ILE A 106 -6.43 23.13 -8.95
C ILE A 106 -7.78 22.89 -9.61
N VAL A 107 -8.47 21.82 -9.21
CA VAL A 107 -9.79 21.46 -9.76
C VAL A 107 -10.85 22.50 -9.38
N HIS A 108 -10.83 23.02 -8.15
CA HIS A 108 -11.76 24.07 -7.74
C HIS A 108 -11.43 25.43 -8.35
N SER A 109 -10.14 25.77 -8.54
CA SER A 109 -9.74 27.04 -9.13
C SER A 109 -9.97 27.10 -10.64
N THR A 110 -10.21 25.96 -11.30
CA THR A 110 -10.35 25.88 -12.76
C THR A 110 -11.78 25.53 -13.15
N SER A 111 -12.61 26.57 -13.34
CA SER A 111 -14.03 26.45 -13.70
C SER A 111 -14.29 25.58 -14.94
N GLY A 112 -13.40 25.62 -15.93
CA GLY A 112 -13.49 24.82 -17.17
C GLY A 112 -13.48 23.30 -16.98
N MET A 113 -13.05 22.79 -15.82
CA MET A 113 -13.09 21.35 -15.52
C MET A 113 -14.51 20.84 -15.24
N TRP A 114 -15.42 21.73 -14.83
CA TRP A 114 -16.81 21.39 -14.45
C TRP A 114 -17.79 21.53 -15.61
N SER A 115 -17.36 22.07 -16.76
CA SER A 115 -18.23 22.43 -17.88
C SER A 115 -18.90 21.24 -18.58
N ASN A 116 -18.36 20.02 -18.42
CA ASN A 116 -18.90 18.79 -19.02
C ASN A 116 -19.65 17.91 -18.00
N LEU A 117 -19.99 18.44 -16.83
CA LEU A 117 -20.80 17.72 -15.86
C LEU A 117 -22.28 17.79 -16.27
N SER A 118 -22.83 16.68 -16.76
CA SER A 118 -24.28 16.53 -16.93
C SER A 118 -24.90 15.96 -15.65
N LEU A 119 -25.91 16.65 -15.11
CA LEU A 119 -26.75 16.17 -14.00
C LEU A 119 -27.82 15.18 -14.50
#